data_AF-A0A2U1W6L8-F1
#
_entry.id   AF-A0A2U1W6L8-F1
#
_cell.length_a   1.000
_cell.length_b   1.000
_cell.length_c   1.000
_cell.angle_alpha   90.00
_cell.angle_beta   90.00
_cell.angle_gamma   90.00
#
_symmetry.space_group_name_H-M   'P 1'
#
loop_
_entity.id
_entity.type
_entity.pdbx_description
1 polymer ?
#
loop_
_entity_poly.entity_id
_entity_poly.type
_entity_poly.pdbx_seq_one_letter_code
_entity_poly.pdbx_strand_id
1 'polypeptide(L)' 'MLSRDQAARYVGVSPGQFAKEVEEGRWPEPERRGGAGRRTARLLWDRLLLDRRQDERSGLVQHSSTTGMAGADEWARWS' A
#
# COMPACT_ATOMS: atom_id res chain seq x y z
N MET A 1 1.37 12.56 0.06
CA MET A 1 2.01 12.34 1.38
C MET A 1 1.03 12.60 2.50
N LEU A 2 1.02 11.75 3.53
CA LEU A 2 0.02 11.68 4.59
C LEU A 2 0.68 11.89 5.96
N SER A 3 0.03 12.64 6.84
CA SER A 3 0.41 12.71 8.26
C SER A 3 0.08 11.39 8.98
N ARG A 4 0.64 11.15 10.17
CA ARG A 4 0.37 9.94 10.96
C ARG A 4 -1.12 9.61 11.11
N ASP A 5 -1.94 10.60 11.45
CA ASP A 5 -3.39 10.41 11.62
C ASP A 5 -4.09 10.02 10.31
N GLN A 6 -3.66 10.63 9.20
CA GLN A 6 -4.20 10.34 7.88
C GLN A 6 -3.78 8.95 7.39
N ALA A 7 -2.53 8.55 7.64
CA ALA A 7 -2.03 7.22 7.31
C ALA A 7 -2.76 6.13 8.11
N ALA A 8 -2.97 6.34 9.41
CA ALA A 8 -3.71 5.42 10.26
C ALA A 8 -5.16 5.24 9.79
N ARG A 9 -5.84 6.35 9.46
CA ARG A 9 -7.19 6.30 8.87
C ARG A 9 -7.21 5.60 7.52
N TYR A 10 -6.18 5.79 6.70
CA TYR A 10 -6.07 5.17 5.38
C TYR A 10 -6.00 3.64 5.48
N VAL A 11 -5.22 3.11 6.42
CA VAL A 11 -5.09 1.65 6.63
C VAL A 11 -6.13 1.07 7.60
N GLY A 12 -7.04 1.89 8.12
CA GLY A 12 -8.15 1.44 8.97
C GLY A 12 -7.79 1.12 10.42
N VAL A 13 -6.75 1.73 10.99
CA VAL A 13 -6.32 1.52 12.38
C VAL A 13 -6.25 2.81 13.18
N SER A 14 -6.15 2.72 14.51
CA SER A 14 -5.96 3.91 15.36
C SER A 14 -4.54 4.48 15.20
N PRO A 15 -4.33 5.80 15.40
CA PRO A 15 -2.99 6.42 15.24
C PRO A 15 -1.91 5.83 16.16
N GLY A 16 -2.30 5.37 17.35
CA GLY A 16 -1.40 4.70 18.29
C GLY A 16 -1.03 3.29 17.84
N GLN A 17 -2.01 2.52 17.36
CA GLN A 17 -1.77 1.20 16.79
C GLN A 17 -0.90 1.29 15.53
N PHE A 18 -1.15 2.28 14.67
CA PHE A 18 -0.35 2.52 13.48
C PHE A 18 1.12 2.78 13.83
N ALA A 19 1.38 3.64 14.83
CA ALA A 19 2.74 3.93 15.27
C ALA A 19 3.45 2.65 15.77
N LYS A 20 2.77 1.85 16.58
CA LYS A 20 3.31 0.57 17.06
C LYS A 20 3.62 -0.38 15.91
N GLU A 21 2.71 -0.50 14.93
CA GLU A 21 2.91 -1.38 13.77
C GLU A 21 4.04 -0.88 12.85
N VAL A 22 4.30 0.43 12.79
CA VAL A 22 5.49 0.98 12.13
C VAL A 22 6.76 0.58 12.90
N GLU A 23 6.77 0.69 14.23
CA GLU A 23 7.90 0.27 15.08
C GLU A 23 8.17 -1.24 15.02
N GLU A 24 7.12 -2.05 14.88
CA GLU A 24 7.20 -3.51 14.68
C GLU A 24 7.61 -3.90 13.25
N GLY A 25 7.85 -2.93 12.36
CA GLY A 25 8.28 -3.15 10.97
C GLY A 25 7.18 -3.63 10.03
N ARG A 26 5.91 -3.57 10.45
CA ARG A 26 4.75 -4.00 9.67
C ARG A 26 4.30 -2.97 8.64
N TRP A 27 4.54 -1.69 8.92
CA TRP A 27 4.31 -0.57 8.02
C TRP A 27 5.64 0.15 7.70
N PRO A 28 5.72 0.86 6.55
CA PRO A 28 6.94 1.55 6.16
C PRO A 28 7.24 2.72 7.10
N GLU A 29 8.53 3.02 7.27
CA GLU A 29 8.98 4.17 8.06
C GLU A 29 8.54 5.50 7.42
N PRO A 30 8.26 6.53 8.22
CA PRO A 30 7.93 7.85 7.70
C PRO A 30 9.11 8.49 6.98
N GLU A 31 8.82 9.12 5.85
CA GLU A 31 9.75 10.03 5.21
C GLU A 31 9.81 11.36 5.97
N ARG A 32 11.02 11.82 6.25
CA ARG A 32 11.26 13.14 6.85
C ARG A 32 11.26 14.20 5.76
N ARG A 33 10.17 14.97 5.65
CA ARG A 33 10.05 16.06 4.68
C ARG A 33 9.99 17.43 5.35
N GLY A 34 10.87 18.33 4.92
CA GLY A 34 10.87 19.76 5.27
C GLY A 34 11.86 20.17 6.36
N GLY A 35 12.38 21.41 6.22
CA GLY A 35 13.17 22.15 7.22
C GLY A 35 14.62 21.67 7.41
N ALA A 36 15.59 22.56 7.16
CA ALA A 36 17.03 22.34 7.36
C ALA A 36 17.48 22.04 8.82
N GLY A 37 16.53 21.78 9.73
CA GLY A 37 16.80 21.54 11.14
C GLY A 37 15.94 20.42 11.72
N ARG A 38 16.54 19.63 12.61
CA ARG A 38 15.97 18.46 13.31
C ARG A 38 14.62 18.70 14.00
N ARG A 39 14.23 19.97 14.24
CA ARG A 39 12.97 20.38 14.90
C ARG A 39 11.80 20.63 13.94
N THR A 40 12.03 20.82 12.64
CA THR A 40 10.97 21.22 11.69
C THR A 40 10.63 20.13 10.68
N ALA A 41 11.37 19.02 10.70
CA ALA A 41 11.09 17.86 9.86
C ALA A 41 9.76 17.21 10.24
N ARG A 42 8.81 17.22 9.29
CA ARG A 42 7.54 16.53 9.43
C ARG A 42 7.71 15.09 8.98
N LEU A 43 7.18 14.16 9.78
CA LEU A 43 7.09 12.75 9.45
C LEU A 43 5.86 12.54 8.57
N LEU A 44 6.08 12.10 7.33
CA LEU A 44 5.03 11.90 6.36
C LEU A 44 5.15 10.50 5.74
N TRP A 45 4.00 9.87 5.50
CA TRP A 45 3.92 8.58 4.83
C TRP A 45 3.48 8.74 3.39
N ASP A 46 4.05 7.96 2.51
CA ASP A 46 3.57 7.89 1.13
C ASP A 46 2.45 6.86 1.00
N ARG A 47 1.38 7.24 0.28
CA ARG A 47 0.22 6.36 0.07
C ARG A 47 0.61 5.14 -0.75
N LEU A 48 1.47 5.29 -1.75
CA LEU A 48 1.89 4.21 -2.64
C LEU A 48 2.71 3.16 -1.88
N LEU A 49 3.50 3.58 -0.89
CA LEU A 49 4.25 2.65 -0.05
C LEU A 49 3.35 1.87 0.91
N LEU A 50 2.31 2.52 1.45
CA LEU A 50 1.30 1.85 2.28
C LEU A 50 0.53 0.81 1.44
N ASP A 51 0.12 1.18 0.24
CA ASP A 51 -0.58 0.31 -0.70
C ASP A 51 0.26 -0.92 -1.06
N ARG A 52 1.50 -0.70 -1.52
CA ARG A 52 2.43 -1.78 -1.85
C ARG A 52 2.66 -2.74 -0.69
N ARG A 53 2.84 -2.23 0.53
CA ARG A 53 3.01 -3.07 1.72
C ARG A 53 1.77 -3.88 2.03
N GLN A 54 0.59 -3.32 1.77
CA GLN A 54 -0.67 -4.00 1.93
C GLN A 54 -0.85 -5.12 0.89
N ASP A 55 -0.49 -4.87 -0.38
CA ASP A 55 -0.50 -5.89 -1.44
C ASP A 55 0.47 -7.05 -1.15
N GLU A 56 1.71 -6.73 -0.75
CA GLU A 56 2.73 -7.70 -0.34
C GLU A 56 2.21 -8.58 0.81
N ARG A 57 1.53 -7.98 1.78
CA ARG A 57 1.05 -8.67 2.98
C ARG A 57 -0.24 -9.46 2.76
N SER A 58 -1.12 -8.99 1.89
CA SER A 58 -2.37 -9.68 1.56
C SER A 58 -2.15 -10.87 0.63
N GLY A 59 -0.95 -11.05 0.09
CA GLY A 59 -0.69 -12.03 -0.97
C GLY A 59 -1.45 -11.72 -2.26
N LEU A 60 -1.97 -10.48 -2.39
CA LEU A 60 -2.69 -9.98 -3.55
C LEU A 60 -1.74 -9.43 -4.63
N VAL A 61 -0.48 -9.88 -4.64
CA VAL A 61 0.20 -10.10 -5.92
C VAL A 61 -0.56 -11.24 -6.61
N GLN A 62 -1.79 -10.94 -7.03
CA GLN A 62 -2.53 -11.74 -7.96
C GLN A 62 -1.62 -11.77 -9.18
N HIS A 63 -0.98 -12.92 -9.39
CA HIS A 63 -0.69 -13.36 -10.73
C HIS A 63 -2.02 -13.19 -11.47
N SER A 64 -2.13 -12.09 -12.20
CA SER A 64 -3.08 -11.96 -13.28
C SER A 64 -2.72 -13.11 -14.20
N SER A 65 -3.33 -14.24 -13.92
CA SER A 65 -3.37 -15.37 -14.81
C SER A 65 -4.18 -14.82 -15.95
N THR A 66 -3.45 -14.33 -16.96
CA THR A 66 -3.96 -14.06 -18.31
C THR A 66 -4.46 -15.39 -18.86
N THR A 67 -5.58 -15.88 -18.31
CA THR A 67 -6.41 -16.94 -18.86
C THR A 67 -7.42 -16.24 -19.75
N GLY A 68 -6.92 -15.70 -20.86
CA GLY A 68 -7.67 -14.79 -21.71
C GLY A 68 -7.43 -14.99 -23.20
N MET A 69 -6.98 -16.17 -23.65
CA MET A 69 -6.91 -16.55 -25.08
C MET A 69 -7.08 -18.06 -25.30
N ALA A 70 -8.13 -18.67 -24.73
CA ALA A 70 -8.49 -20.06 -25.03
C ALA A 70 -9.98 -20.29 -25.34
N GLY A 71 -10.79 -19.23 -25.41
CA GLY A 71 -12.25 -19.33 -25.64
C GLY A 71 -12.76 -18.71 -26.94
N ALA A 72 -11.89 -18.12 -27.78
CA ALA A 72 -12.31 -17.47 -29.02
C ALA A 72 -12.70 -18.48 -30.12
N ASP A 73 -12.17 -19.71 -30.07
CA ASP A 73 -12.42 -20.75 -31.08
C ASP A 73 -13.73 -21.54 -30.88
N GLU A 74 -14.37 -21.47 -29.72
CA GLU A 74 -15.54 -22.31 -29.42
C GLU A 74 -16.82 -21.82 -30.12
N TRP A 75 -16.94 -20.51 -30.40
CA TRP A 75 -18.08 -19.91 -31.09
C TRP A 75 -18.07 -20.14 -32.60
N ALA A 76 -16.91 -20.45 -33.20
CA ALA A 76 -16.76 -20.63 -34.64
C ALA A 76 -17.19 -22.03 -35.13
N ARG A 77 -17.45 -22.97 -34.21
CA ARG A 77 -17.79 -24.36 -34.56
C ARG A 77 -19.28 -24.56 -34.89
N TRP A 78 -20.15 -23.59 -34.59
CA TRP A 78 -21.59 -23.66 -34.81
C TRP A 78 -22.10 -22.58 -35.80
N SER A 79 -21.34 -22.28 -36.85
CA SER A 79 -21.77 -21.41 -37.97
C SER A 79 -21.64 -22.11 -39.31
#